data_AF-A0A1J5Q4N1-F1
#
_entry.id   AF-A0A1J5Q4N1-F1
#
_cell.length_a   1.000
_cell.length_b   1.000
_cell.length_c   1.000
_cell.angle_alpha   90.00
_cell.angle_beta   90.00
_cell.angle_gamma   90.00
#
_symmetry.space_group_name_H-M   'P 1'
#
loop_
_entity.id
_entity.type
_entity.pdbx_description
1 polymer ?
#
loop_
_entity_poly.entity_id
_entity_poly.type
_entity_poly.pdbx_seq_one_letter_code
_entity_poly.pdbx_strand_id
1 'polypeptide(L)'
;MAQALQRACHDAPAALLLGADCPALDAACMQRAARALRDADLVFVPALDGGFALVGCHATAAAATSRLFAERTWSVADVMQRMREGLRDLSLRWLELDALADIDTPDDLAALPPALQDALQPELRCDGCC
;
A
#
# COMPACT_ATOMS: atom_id res chain seq x y z
N MET A 1 9.84 -2.50 -5.24
CA MET A 1 8.80 -3.37 -4.65
C MET A 1 8.86 -4.82 -5.14
N ALA A 2 8.82 -5.12 -6.44
CA ALA A 2 8.75 -6.50 -6.96
C ALA A 2 9.75 -7.50 -6.34
N GLN A 3 11.03 -7.14 -6.31
CA GLN A 3 12.06 -8.03 -5.73
C GLN A 3 11.88 -8.27 -4.23
N ALA A 4 11.44 -7.25 -3.49
CA ALA A 4 11.20 -7.39 -2.04
C ALA A 4 10.01 -8.34 -1.78
N LEU A 5 8.93 -8.18 -2.54
CA LEU A 5 7.75 -9.04 -2.46
C LEU A 5 8.10 -10.49 -2.83
N GLN A 6 8.91 -10.71 -3.87
CA GLN A 6 9.36 -12.04 -4.27
C GLN A 6 10.24 -12.72 -3.22
N ARG A 7 11.18 -11.98 -2.62
CA ARG A 7 12.01 -12.50 -1.53
C ARG A 7 11.16 -12.87 -0.32
N ALA A 8 10.23 -12.01 0.07
CA ALA A 8 9.35 -12.29 1.21
C ALA A 8 8.47 -13.54 0.96
N CYS A 9 7.97 -13.72 -0.26
CA CYS A 9 7.20 -14.91 -0.65
C CYS A 9 8.05 -16.19 -0.83
N HIS A 10 9.37 -16.10 -0.86
CA HIS A 10 10.24 -17.28 -0.86
C HIS A 10 10.26 -17.93 0.53
N ASP A 11 10.25 -17.12 1.59
CA ASP A 11 10.43 -17.59 2.97
C ASP A 11 9.10 -17.81 3.71
N ALA A 12 7.97 -17.39 3.12
CA ALA A 12 6.64 -17.46 3.72
C ALA A 12 5.55 -17.77 2.68
N PRO A 13 4.42 -18.40 3.06
CA PRO A 13 3.32 -18.71 2.14
C PRO A 13 2.60 -17.47 1.60
N ALA A 14 2.76 -16.33 2.26
CA ALA A 14 2.25 -15.04 1.82
C ALA A 14 3.10 -13.93 2.42
N ALA A 15 3.16 -12.79 1.74
CA ALA A 15 3.85 -11.59 2.19
C ALA A 15 2.98 -10.34 2.04
N LEU A 16 3.14 -9.39 2.95
CA LEU A 16 2.61 -8.03 2.84
C LEU A 16 3.78 -7.06 2.68
N LEU A 17 3.64 -6.13 1.74
CA LEU A 17 4.56 -5.03 1.52
C LEU A 17 3.74 -3.72 1.63
N LEU A 18 4.21 -2.79 2.47
CA LEU A 18 3.51 -1.55 2.77
C LEU A 18 4.40 -0.33 2.53
N GLY A 19 3.76 0.79 2.18
CA GLY A 19 4.35 2.13 2.23
C GLY A 19 4.52 2.58 3.68
N ALA A 20 5.55 3.38 3.95
CA ALA A 20 5.82 3.92 5.29
C ALA A 20 5.17 5.31 5.50
N ASP A 21 4.54 5.83 4.46
CA ASP A 21 3.95 7.15 4.27
C ASP A 21 2.42 7.16 4.42
N CYS A 22 1.81 6.04 4.81
CA CYS A 22 0.36 5.97 5.05
C CYS A 22 0.05 5.64 6.53
N PRO A 23 0.01 6.64 7.42
CA PRO A 23 -0.27 6.42 8.84
C PRO A 23 -1.69 5.94 9.14
N ALA A 24 -2.61 6.08 8.19
CA ALA A 24 -3.95 5.52 8.26
C ALA A 24 -3.95 3.98 8.12
N LEU A 25 -2.85 3.38 7.64
CA LEU A 25 -2.69 1.93 7.55
C LEU A 25 -2.49 1.32 8.94
N ASP A 26 -3.58 0.93 9.58
CA ASP A 26 -3.56 0.38 10.93
C ASP A 26 -3.40 -1.15 10.98
N ALA A 27 -3.26 -1.67 12.21
CA ALA A 27 -3.13 -3.11 12.45
C ALA A 27 -4.37 -3.90 12.00
N ALA A 28 -5.57 -3.32 12.08
CA ALA A 28 -6.79 -4.00 11.67
C ALA A 28 -6.83 -4.17 10.14
N CYS A 29 -6.40 -3.15 9.38
CA CYS A 29 -6.25 -3.19 7.93
C CYS A 29 -5.23 -4.25 7.52
N MET A 30 -4.05 -4.29 8.15
CA MET A 30 -3.05 -5.33 7.88
C MET A 30 -3.58 -6.74 8.15
N GLN A 31 -4.34 -6.93 9.23
CA GLN A 31 -4.99 -8.21 9.52
C GLN A 31 -6.06 -8.58 8.49
N ARG A 32 -6.86 -7.61 8.01
CA ARG A 32 -7.82 -7.82 6.92
C ARG A 32 -7.10 -8.24 5.64
N ALA A 33 -6.00 -7.58 5.29
CA ALA A 33 -5.21 -7.90 4.11
C ALA A 33 -4.63 -9.32 4.19
N ALA A 34 -4.03 -9.68 5.32
CA ALA A 34 -3.54 -11.05 5.55
C ALA A 34 -4.66 -12.10 5.45
N ARG A 35 -5.85 -11.81 5.97
CA ARG A 35 -7.02 -12.71 5.87
C ARG A 35 -7.50 -12.87 4.43
N ALA A 36 -7.50 -11.80 3.65
CA ALA A 36 -7.93 -11.80 2.25
C ALA A 36 -7.06 -12.70 1.36
N LEU A 37 -5.76 -12.82 1.66
CA LEU A 37 -4.83 -13.69 0.93
C LEU A 37 -5.09 -15.19 1.09
N ARG A 38 -6.03 -15.60 1.96
CA ARG A 38 -6.51 -17.00 1.97
C ARG A 38 -7.37 -17.33 0.75
N ASP A 39 -8.06 -16.33 0.21
CA ASP A 39 -9.07 -16.51 -0.83
C ASP A 39 -8.66 -15.86 -2.17
N ALA A 40 -7.60 -15.04 -2.18
CA ALA A 40 -7.09 -14.31 -3.32
C ALA A 40 -5.58 -14.48 -3.52
N ASP A 41 -5.11 -14.29 -4.75
CA ASP A 41 -3.70 -14.35 -5.12
C ASP A 41 -2.95 -13.07 -4.68
N LEU A 42 -3.63 -11.93 -4.79
CA LEU A 42 -3.14 -10.63 -4.33
C LEU A 42 -4.21 -9.88 -3.52
N VAL A 43 -3.77 -8.99 -2.65
CA VAL A 43 -4.62 -8.00 -1.99
C VAL A 43 -3.98 -6.63 -2.10
N PHE A 44 -4.79 -5.59 -2.27
CA PHE A 44 -4.31 -4.21 -2.28
C PHE A 44 -5.09 -3.37 -1.28
N VAL A 45 -4.41 -2.39 -0.71
CA VAL A 45 -5.02 -1.22 -0.07
C VAL A 45 -4.69 -0.05 -0.99
N PRO A 46 -5.63 0.40 -1.84
CA PRO A 46 -5.38 1.52 -2.74
C PRO A 46 -5.04 2.79 -1.96
N ALA A 47 -4.22 3.64 -2.54
CA ALA A 47 -4.01 5.00 -2.07
C ALA A 47 -4.90 5.97 -2.87
N LEU A 48 -5.28 7.10 -2.27
CA LEU A 48 -6.18 8.07 -2.92
C LEU A 48 -5.52 8.81 -4.09
N ASP A 49 -4.19 8.82 -4.13
CA ASP A 49 -3.37 9.42 -5.18
C ASP A 49 -3.30 8.58 -6.47
N GLY A 50 -3.82 7.35 -6.46
CA GLY A 50 -3.81 6.38 -7.57
C GLY A 50 -2.80 5.23 -7.41
N GLY A 51 -1.96 5.29 -6.38
CA GLY A 51 -1.06 4.25 -5.93
C GLY A 51 -1.72 3.21 -5.01
N PHE A 52 -0.90 2.57 -4.19
CA PHE A 52 -1.37 1.67 -3.14
C PHE A 52 -0.47 1.76 -1.89
N ALA A 53 -1.10 1.91 -0.73
CA ALA A 53 -0.42 1.91 0.56
C ALA A 53 0.05 0.51 0.99
N LEU A 54 -0.61 -0.54 0.48
CA LEU A 54 -0.24 -1.93 0.76
C LEU A 54 -0.51 -2.83 -0.45
N VAL A 55 0.42 -3.75 -0.71
CA VAL A 55 0.20 -4.94 -1.54
C VAL A 55 0.53 -6.20 -0.76
N GLY A 56 -0.37 -7.16 -0.78
CA GLY A 56 -0.13 -8.52 -0.32
C GLY A 56 -0.12 -9.49 -1.48
N CYS A 57 0.71 -10.54 -1.37
CA CYS A 57 0.84 -11.57 -2.38
C CYS A 57 0.93 -12.94 -1.72
N HIS A 58 0.16 -13.89 -2.24
CA HIS A 58 0.34 -15.30 -1.93
C HIS A 58 1.55 -15.86 -2.71
N ALA A 59 2.30 -16.79 -2.12
CA ALA A 59 3.55 -17.30 -2.70
C ALA A 59 3.34 -17.95 -4.09
N THR A 60 2.17 -18.57 -4.32
CA THR A 60 1.81 -19.16 -5.63
C THR A 60 1.73 -18.12 -6.76
N ALA A 61 1.47 -16.86 -6.42
CA ALA A 61 1.35 -15.77 -7.38
C ALA A 61 2.64 -14.93 -7.53
N ALA A 62 3.65 -15.16 -6.67
CA ALA A 62 4.86 -14.34 -6.60
C ALA A 62 5.72 -14.37 -7.88
N ALA A 63 5.66 -15.46 -8.66
CA ALA A 63 6.31 -15.50 -9.96
C ALA A 63 5.63 -14.58 -10.99
N ALA A 64 4.29 -14.48 -10.93
CA ALA A 64 3.50 -13.65 -11.82
C ALA A 64 3.65 -12.15 -11.52
N THR A 65 3.98 -11.77 -10.28
CA THR A 65 4.18 -10.37 -9.92
C THR A 65 5.34 -9.72 -10.68
N SER A 66 6.38 -10.46 -11.07
CA SER A 66 7.43 -9.90 -11.95
C SER A 66 6.88 -9.28 -13.21
N ARG A 67 5.84 -9.88 -13.81
CA ARG A 67 5.21 -9.36 -15.04
C ARG A 67 4.37 -8.13 -14.74
N LEU A 68 3.66 -8.12 -13.61
CA LEU A 68 2.89 -6.96 -13.15
C LEU A 68 3.76 -5.72 -12.94
N PHE A 69 4.98 -5.90 -12.40
CA PHE A 69 5.90 -4.80 -12.07
C PHE A 69 6.97 -4.52 -13.16
N ALA A 70 6.90 -5.18 -14.32
CA ALA A 70 7.94 -5.04 -15.35
C ALA A 70 7.83 -3.73 -16.15
N GLU A 71 6.67 -3.06 -16.13
CA GLU A 71 6.47 -1.79 -16.84
C GLU A 71 7.13 -0.63 -16.08
N ARG A 72 8.04 0.10 -16.75
CA ARG A 72 8.95 1.08 -16.12
C ARG A 72 8.48 2.53 -16.15
N THR A 73 7.27 2.80 -16.64
CA THR A 73 6.75 4.17 -16.81
C THR A 73 5.40 4.27 -16.12
N TRP A 74 5.42 4.35 -14.80
CA TRP A 74 4.24 4.63 -14.01
C TRP A 74 4.33 6.06 -13.49
N SER A 75 3.34 6.88 -13.83
CA SER A 75 2.93 7.96 -12.94
C SER A 75 2.24 7.32 -11.73
N VAL A 76 2.39 7.92 -10.56
CA VAL A 76 1.77 7.43 -9.32
C VAL A 76 0.24 7.28 -9.50
N ALA A 77 -0.38 8.23 -10.20
CA ALA A 77 -1.83 8.27 -10.46
C ALA A 77 -2.42 7.05 -11.17
N ASP A 78 -1.63 6.35 -11.99
CA ASP A 78 -2.16 5.27 -12.82
C ASP A 78 -1.76 3.87 -12.31
N VAL A 79 -0.99 3.79 -11.21
CA VAL A 79 -0.41 2.53 -10.74
C VAL A 79 -1.48 1.49 -10.47
N MET A 80 -2.49 1.79 -9.63
CA MET A 80 -3.50 0.77 -9.32
C MET A 80 -4.39 0.41 -10.50
N GLN A 81 -4.64 1.34 -11.41
CA GLN A 81 -5.37 1.01 -12.64
C GLN A 81 -4.58 -0.01 -13.48
N ARG A 82 -3.29 0.22 -13.69
CA ARG A 82 -2.41 -0.71 -14.44
C ARG A 82 -2.28 -2.05 -13.75
N MET A 83 -2.21 -2.07 -12.42
CA MET A 83 -2.23 -3.32 -11.67
C MET A 83 -3.50 -4.12 -11.93
N ARG A 84 -4.69 -3.49 -11.91
CA ARG A 84 -5.96 -4.15 -12.24
C ARG A 84 -5.97 -4.71 -13.66
N GLU A 85 -5.44 -3.97 -14.63
CA GLU A 85 -5.33 -4.43 -16.02
C GLU A 85 -4.42 -5.66 -16.13
N GLY A 86 -3.21 -5.60 -15.58
CA GLY A 86 -2.28 -6.73 -15.58
C GLY A 86 -2.80 -7.95 -14.81
N LEU A 87 -3.55 -7.75 -13.72
CA LEU A 87 -4.18 -8.83 -12.95
C LEU A 87 -5.24 -9.57 -13.78
N ARG A 88 -6.04 -8.84 -14.56
CA ARG A 88 -7.01 -9.42 -15.51
C ARG A 88 -6.30 -10.22 -16.59
N ASP A 89 -5.25 -9.66 -17.18
CA ASP A 89 -4.48 -10.33 -18.25
C ASP A 89 -3.82 -11.63 -17.77
N LEU A 90 -3.41 -11.68 -16.50
CA LEU A 90 -2.81 -12.86 -15.88
C LEU A 90 -3.85 -13.80 -15.24
N SER A 91 -5.14 -13.46 -15.30
CA SER A 91 -6.23 -14.22 -14.66
C SER A 91 -6.00 -14.50 -13.17
N LEU A 92 -5.35 -13.55 -12.47
CA LEU A 92 -5.12 -13.62 -11.04
C LEU A 92 -6.33 -13.10 -10.29
N ARG A 93 -6.68 -13.74 -9.16
CA ARG A 93 -7.74 -13.25 -8.28
C ARG A 93 -7.16 -12.23 -7.33
N TRP A 94 -7.77 -11.05 -7.24
CA TRP A 94 -7.35 -10.06 -6.26
C TRP A 94 -8.53 -9.50 -5.48
N LEU A 95 -8.21 -8.93 -4.33
CA LEU A 95 -9.14 -8.16 -3.51
C LEU A 95 -8.57 -6.77 -3.26
N GLU A 96 -9.45 -5.78 -3.19
CA GLU A 96 -9.11 -4.42 -2.81
C GLU A 96 -9.83 -4.10 -1.50
N LEU A 97 -9.08 -3.63 -0.51
CA LEU A 97 -9.64 -3.04 0.71
C LEU A 97 -9.96 -1.57 0.46
N ASP A 98 -10.50 -0.91 1.49
CA ASP A 98 -10.83 0.51 1.42
C ASP A 98 -9.58 1.34 1.14
N ALA A 99 -9.71 2.34 0.26
CA ALA A 99 -8.61 3.22 -0.07
C ALA A 99 -8.23 4.11 1.12
N LEU A 100 -6.93 4.40 1.25
CA LEU A 100 -6.38 5.23 2.33
C LEU A 100 -5.66 6.45 1.76
N ALA A 101 -5.59 7.52 2.55
CA ALA A 101 -4.75 8.67 2.25
C ALA A 101 -3.31 8.39 2.74
N ASP A 102 -2.36 8.45 1.82
CA ASP A 102 -0.93 8.60 2.08
C ASP A 102 -0.55 10.08 2.26
N ILE A 103 0.66 10.30 2.77
CA ILE A 103 1.18 11.61 3.15
C ILE A 103 2.42 11.90 2.31
N ASP A 104 2.25 12.58 1.18
CA ASP A 104 3.34 12.94 0.27
C ASP A 104 3.70 14.43 0.32
N THR A 105 2.69 15.27 0.58
CA THR A 105 2.79 16.72 0.59
C THR A 105 2.42 17.30 1.96
N PRO A 106 2.84 18.54 2.28
CA PRO A 106 2.47 19.18 3.54
C PRO A 106 0.97 19.30 3.77
N ASP A 107 0.18 19.46 2.71
CA ASP A 107 -1.28 19.59 2.80
C ASP A 107 -1.94 18.27 3.25
N ASP A 108 -1.31 17.12 2.96
CA ASP A 108 -1.81 15.80 3.34
C ASP A 108 -1.78 15.55 4.85
N LEU A 109 -1.03 16.36 5.62
CA LEU A 109 -1.01 16.28 7.09
C LEU A 109 -2.40 16.46 7.71
N ALA A 110 -3.32 17.13 7.02
CA ALA A 110 -4.72 17.23 7.45
C ALA A 110 -5.45 15.87 7.50
N ALA A 111 -4.97 14.87 6.75
CA ALA A 111 -5.51 13.51 6.72
C ALA A 111 -4.90 12.58 7.80
N LEU A 112 -3.97 13.08 8.63
CA LEU A 112 -3.40 12.27 9.70
C LEU A 112 -4.47 11.79 10.69
N PRO A 113 -4.32 10.58 11.25
CA PRO A 113 -5.14 10.15 12.38
C PRO A 113 -5.06 11.14 13.55
N PRO A 114 -6.15 11.37 14.32
CA PRO A 114 -6.17 12.33 15.42
C PRO A 114 -5.01 12.17 16.42
N ALA A 115 -4.67 10.92 16.76
CA ALA A 115 -3.57 10.63 17.68
C ALA A 115 -2.20 11.15 17.18
N LEU A 116 -1.99 11.20 15.86
CA LEU A 116 -0.76 11.74 15.27
C LEU A 116 -0.86 13.25 15.08
N GLN A 117 -2.04 13.80 14.78
CA GLN A 117 -2.25 15.25 14.78
C GLN A 117 -1.93 15.85 16.15
N ASP A 118 -2.44 15.24 17.23
CA ASP A 118 -2.19 15.68 18.61
C ASP A 118 -0.69 15.62 18.95
N ALA A 119 0.02 14.59 18.48
CA ALA A 119 1.45 14.43 18.69
C ALA A 119 2.33 15.45 17.93
N LEU A 120 1.81 16.07 16.87
CA LEU A 120 2.49 17.14 16.13
C LEU A 120 2.29 18.53 16.77
N GLN A 121 1.27 18.68 17.63
CA GLN A 121 0.95 19.95 18.29
C GLN A 121 1.81 20.40 19.50
N PRO A 122 2.80 19.66 20.08
CA PRO A 122 3.52 20.16 21.24
C PRO A 122 4.56 21.27 20.97
N GLU A 123 5.18 21.35 19.77
CA GLU A 123 6.38 22.22 19.56
C GLU A 123 6.32 23.17 18.34
N LEU A 124 5.19 23.27 17.62
CA LEU A 124 5.02 24.28 16.56
C LEU A 124 4.64 25.67 17.08
N ARG A 125 4.66 25.88 18.41
CA ARG A 125 4.69 27.22 18.98
C ARG A 125 6.10 27.76 18.88
N CYS A 126 6.34 28.60 17.89
CA CYS A 126 7.43 29.57 17.98
C CYS A 126 7.06 30.51 19.14
N ASP A 127 7.43 30.14 20.36
CA ASP A 127 7.31 30.99 21.54
C ASP A 127 8.29 32.16 21.39
N GLY A 128 7.83 33.21 20.70
CA GLY A 128 8.44 34.53 20.68
C GLY A 128 9.79 34.63 19.97
N CYS A 129 9.76 34.69 18.64
CA CYS A 129 10.75 35.51 17.93
C CYS A 129 10.10 36.87 17.61
N CYS A 130 10.21 37.78 18.57
CA CYS A 130 10.04 39.23 18.43
C CYS A 130 11.28 39.87 19.04
#